data_AF-A0A8S2G2Q7-F1
#
_entry.id   AF-A0A8S2G2Q7-F1
#
_cell.length_a   1.000
_cell.length_b   1.000
_cell.length_c   1.000
_cell.angle_alpha   90.00
_cell.angle_beta   90.00
_cell.angle_gamma   90.00
#
_symmetry.space_group_name_H-M   'P 1'
#
loop_
_entity.id
_entity.type
_entity.pdbx_description
1 polymer ?
#
loop_
_entity_poly.entity_id
_entity_poly.type
_entity_poly.pdbx_seq_one_letter_code
_entity_poly.pdbx_strand_id
1 'polypeptide(L)'
;NTLPSPYTPLPADFEANYTLYLDKNYLKLKILPVSQYVTSYTEMATYSWVAFMSDIGGQSGFWMGLSVSSIIELIGLIYRKKLLKCFGKDKVQAFSEDTVDSKH
;
A
#
# COMPACT_ATOMS: atom_id res chain seq x y z
N ASN A 1 41.99 26.34 39.34
CA ASN A 1 40.72 25.58 39.35
C ASN A 1 41.04 24.09 39.38
N THR A 2 41.43 23.59 40.54
CA THR A 2 41.75 22.17 40.77
C THR A 2 40.47 21.44 41.20
N LEU A 3 40.09 20.41 40.45
CA LEU A 3 38.98 19.51 40.81
C LEU A 3 39.34 18.75 42.11
N PRO A 4 38.38 18.53 43.04
CA PRO A 4 38.67 17.81 44.27
C PRO A 4 39.03 16.35 43.97
N SER A 5 40.06 15.85 44.67
CA SER A 5 40.50 14.45 44.63
C SER A 5 39.36 13.49 45.00
N PRO A 6 39.17 12.38 44.28
CA PRO A 6 38.02 11.47 44.44
C PRO A 6 38.04 10.63 45.73
N TYR A 7 39.07 10.75 46.57
CA TYR A 7 39.20 9.98 47.80
C TYR A 7 39.37 10.91 49.00
N THR A 8 38.23 11.35 49.55
CA THR A 8 38.20 11.93 50.89
C THR A 8 38.16 10.79 51.93
N PRO A 9 39.10 10.73 52.89
CA PRO A 9 39.03 9.74 53.95
C PRO A 9 37.74 9.92 54.77
N LEU A 10 37.15 8.80 55.19
CA LEU A 10 35.95 8.80 56.02
C LEU A 10 36.26 9.49 57.37
N PRO A 11 35.35 10.32 57.91
CA PRO A 11 35.51 10.92 59.24
C PRO A 11 35.73 9.85 60.31
N ALA A 12 36.58 10.12 61.31
CA ALA A 12 36.89 9.17 62.38
C ALA A 12 35.67 8.81 63.26
N ASP A 13 34.64 9.65 63.25
CA ASP A 13 33.36 9.48 63.95
C ASP A 13 32.24 8.94 63.03
N PHE A 14 32.59 8.52 61.80
CA PHE A 14 31.62 8.04 60.82
C PHE A 14 30.82 6.86 61.34
N GLU A 15 31.46 5.88 61.99
CA GLU A 15 30.78 4.69 62.49
C GLU A 15 29.74 5.01 63.59
N ALA A 16 30.01 6.02 64.42
CA ALA A 16 29.09 6.47 65.46
C ALA A 16 27.91 7.31 64.91
N ASN A 17 28.14 8.07 63.83
CA ASN A 17 27.21 9.09 63.32
C ASN A 17 26.92 8.97 61.81
N TYR A 18 26.98 7.75 61.26
CA TYR A 18 26.87 7.53 59.81
C TYR A 18 25.53 8.06 59.25
N THR A 19 24.45 7.98 60.03
CA THR A 19 23.13 8.49 59.64
C THR A 19 23.14 10.00 59.40
N LEU A 20 23.85 10.76 60.23
CA LEU A 20 23.96 12.22 60.12
C LEU A 20 24.82 12.64 58.92
N TYR A 21 25.90 11.90 58.65
CA TYR A 21 26.74 12.14 57.48
C TYR A 21 26.05 11.79 56.17
N LEU A 22 25.27 10.70 56.16
CA LEU A 22 24.47 10.31 55.00
C LEU A 22 23.35 11.32 54.74
N ASP A 23 22.64 11.75 55.79
CA ASP A 23 21.56 12.73 55.68
C ASP A 23 22.04 14.10 55.19
N LYS A 24 23.23 14.54 55.64
CA LYS A 24 23.81 15.83 55.27
C LYS A 24 24.36 15.89 53.84
N ASN A 25 24.89 14.77 53.31
CA ASN A 25 25.65 14.78 52.06
C ASN A 25 24.98 14.02 50.91
N TYR A 26 23.96 13.21 51.17
CA TYR A 26 23.33 12.40 50.13
C TYR A 26 21.89 12.85 49.87
N LEU A 27 21.58 13.05 48.58
CA LEU A 27 20.23 13.29 48.12
C LEU A 27 19.52 11.96 47.86
N LYS A 28 18.41 11.71 48.55
CA LYS A 28 17.55 10.55 48.29
C LYS A 28 16.54 10.88 47.19
N LEU A 29 16.78 10.40 45.97
CA LEU A 29 15.86 10.55 44.84
C LEU A 29 15.05 9.25 44.65
N LYS A 30 13.72 9.34 44.79
CA LYS A 30 12.80 8.24 44.48
C LYS A 30 11.92 8.65 43.31
N ILE A 31 12.22 8.13 42.12
CA ILE A 31 11.41 8.36 40.93
C ILE A 31 10.26 7.36 40.96
N LEU A 32 9.04 7.88 41.08
CA LEU A 32 7.82 7.10 40.99
C LEU A 32 7.15 7.39 39.65
N PRO A 33 6.64 6.37 38.94
CA PRO A 33 5.81 6.62 37.78
C PRO A 33 4.55 7.38 38.21
N VAL A 34 4.31 8.53 37.58
CA VAL A 34 3.10 9.34 37.82
C VAL A 34 1.83 8.63 37.38
N SER A 35 1.93 7.67 36.46
CA SER A 35 0.81 6.85 36.01
C SER A 35 1.25 5.47 35.54
N GLN A 36 0.31 4.52 35.54
CA GLN A 36 0.53 3.14 35.06
C GLN A 36 0.48 3.03 33.52
N TYR A 37 0.22 4.14 32.81
CA TYR A 37 0.06 4.12 31.37
C TYR A 37 1.42 4.10 30.68
N VAL A 38 1.68 3.04 29.92
CA VAL A 38 2.84 2.93 29.04
C VAL A 38 2.38 3.34 27.64
N THR A 39 2.90 4.45 27.12
CA THR A 39 2.61 4.90 25.75
C THR A 39 3.57 4.20 24.79
N SER A 40 3.08 3.18 24.09
CA SER A 40 3.79 2.53 22.99
C SER A 40 3.52 3.24 21.67
N TYR A 41 4.57 3.75 21.02
CA TYR A 41 4.49 4.30 19.67
C TYR A 41 4.75 3.17 18.68
N THR A 42 3.70 2.65 18.06
CA THR A 42 3.81 1.65 16.99
C THR A 42 3.73 2.37 15.66
N GLU A 43 4.84 2.44 14.92
CA GLU A 43 4.82 2.86 13.52
C GLU A 43 4.12 1.79 12.69
N MET A 44 2.81 1.98 12.44
CA MET A 44 2.07 1.13 11.53
C MET A 44 2.45 1.53 10.10
N ALA A 45 2.90 0.57 9.30
CA ALA A 45 3.13 0.79 7.87
C ALA A 45 1.84 1.34 7.25
N THR A 46 1.88 2.59 6.78
CA THR A 46 0.72 3.30 6.21
C THR A 46 0.15 2.60 4.98
N TYR A 47 0.95 1.72 4.35
CA TYR A 47 0.57 0.98 3.17
C TYR A 47 0.85 -0.52 3.36
N SER A 48 -0.22 -1.29 3.50
CA SER A 48 -0.16 -2.74 3.59
C SER A 48 -0.01 -3.36 2.20
N TRP A 49 0.60 -4.54 2.13
CA TRP A 49 0.68 -5.35 0.90
C TRP A 49 -0.70 -5.62 0.28
N VAL A 50 -1.74 -5.69 1.13
CA VAL A 50 -3.12 -5.86 0.67
C VAL A 50 -3.62 -4.61 -0.08
N ALA A 51 -3.26 -3.42 0.39
CA ALA A 51 -3.61 -2.17 -0.29
C ALA A 51 -2.90 -2.07 -1.65
N PHE A 52 -1.63 -2.47 -1.72
CA PHE A 52 -0.87 -2.56 -2.96
C PHE A 52 -1.52 -3.47 -4.01
N MET A 53 -1.87 -4.68 -3.60
CA MET A 53 -2.52 -5.64 -4.50
C MET A 53 -3.93 -5.19 -4.91
N SER A 54 -4.65 -4.50 -4.03
CA SER A 54 -5.96 -3.92 -4.33
C SER A 54 -5.86 -2.85 -5.43
N ASP A 55 -4.88 -1.95 -5.34
CA ASP A 55 -4.71 -0.88 -6.33
C ASP A 55 -4.29 -1.43 -7.70
N ILE A 56 -3.38 -2.41 -7.72
CA ILE A 56 -2.98 -3.10 -8.96
C ILE A 56 -4.16 -3.88 -9.53
N GLY A 57 -4.89 -4.63 -8.71
CA GLY A 57 -6.04 -5.41 -9.14
C GLY A 57 -7.16 -4.55 -9.73
N GLY A 58 -7.44 -3.39 -9.11
CA GLY A 58 -8.43 -2.45 -9.61
C GLY A 58 -8.06 -1.86 -10.96
N GLN A 59 -6.83 -1.36 -11.10
CA GLN A 59 -6.37 -0.77 -12.37
C GLN A 59 -6.22 -1.84 -13.46
N SER A 60 -5.54 -2.95 -13.18
CA SER A 60 -5.37 -4.03 -14.16
C SER A 60 -6.69 -4.69 -14.57
N GLY A 61 -7.62 -4.86 -13.63
CA GLY A 61 -8.96 -5.39 -13.89
C GLY A 61 -9.75 -4.49 -14.84
N PHE A 62 -9.63 -3.17 -14.70
CA PHE A 62 -10.25 -2.22 -15.64
C PHE A 62 -9.68 -2.37 -17.05
N TRP A 63 -8.36 -2.39 -17.20
CA TRP A 63 -7.71 -2.57 -18.51
C TRP A 63 -8.02 -3.93 -19.14
N MET A 64 -8.09 -4.99 -18.34
CA MET A 64 -8.48 -6.33 -18.79
C MET A 64 -9.96 -6.39 -19.20
N GLY A 65 -10.85 -5.69 -18.50
CA GLY A 65 -12.26 -5.60 -18.88
C GLY A 65 -12.44 -4.91 -20.24
N LEU A 66 -11.72 -3.80 -20.46
CA LEU A 66 -11.74 -3.09 -21.75
C LEU A 66 -11.18 -3.94 -22.90
N SER A 67 -10.11 -4.71 -22.66
CA SER A 67 -9.53 -5.56 -23.69
C SER A 67 -10.48 -6.70 -24.11
N VAL A 68 -11.17 -7.33 -23.17
CA VAL A 68 -12.16 -8.38 -23.46
C VAL A 68 -13.35 -7.84 -24.25
N SER A 69 -13.89 -6.68 -23.87
CA SER A 69 -14.98 -6.03 -24.62
C SER A 69 -14.57 -5.73 -26.06
N SER A 70 -13.34 -5.24 -26.26
CA SER A 70 -12.80 -4.95 -27.60
C SER A 70 -12.67 -6.23 -28.45
N ILE A 71 -12.22 -7.35 -27.88
CA ILE A 71 -12.10 -8.62 -28.59
C ILE A 71 -13.47 -9.15 -29.01
N ILE A 72 -14.49 -9.07 -28.14
CA ILE A 72 -15.85 -9.51 -28.44
C ILE A 72 -16.43 -8.70 -29.61
N GLU A 73 -16.26 -7.38 -29.59
CA GLU A 73 -16.70 -6.50 -30.67
C GLU A 73 -15.97 -6.79 -31.99
N LEU A 74 -14.66 -7.03 -31.94
CA LEU A 74 -13.87 -7.40 -33.13
C LEU A 74 -14.39 -8.69 -33.77
N ILE A 75 -14.70 -9.71 -32.95
CA ILE A 75 -15.30 -10.96 -33.40
C ILE A 75 -16.67 -10.70 -34.05
N GLY A 76 -17.53 -9.92 -33.39
CA GLY A 76 -18.84 -9.53 -33.94
C GLY A 76 -18.74 -8.80 -35.28
N LEU A 77 -17.77 -7.89 -35.43
CA LEU A 77 -17.51 -7.17 -36.68
C LEU A 77 -17.00 -8.08 -37.80
N ILE A 78 -16.16 -9.07 -37.48
CA ILE A 78 -15.69 -10.07 -38.45
C ILE A 78 -16.88 -10.90 -38.97
N TYR A 79 -17.74 -11.38 -38.08
CA TYR A 79 -18.96 -12.11 -38.46
C TYR A 79 -19.88 -11.24 -39.31
N ARG A 80 -20.11 -9.98 -38.93
CA ARG A 80 -20.95 -9.04 -39.70
C ARG A 80 -20.38 -8.75 -41.09
N LYS A 81 -19.06 -8.54 -41.23
CA LYS A 81 -18.41 -8.36 -42.54
C LYS A 81 -18.52 -9.62 -43.40
N LYS A 82 -18.36 -10.82 -42.83
CA LYS A 82 -18.52 -12.08 -43.56
C LYS A 82 -19.97 -12.26 -44.03
N LEU A 83 -20.94 -12.02 -43.16
CA LEU A 83 -22.36 -12.08 -43.48
C LEU A 83 -22.73 -11.11 -44.61
N LEU A 84 -22.30 -9.85 -44.50
CA LEU A 84 -22.55 -8.83 -45.54
C LEU A 84 -21.85 -9.14 -46.87
N LYS A 85 -20.66 -9.75 -46.86
CA LYS A 85 -20.00 -10.20 -48.09
C LYS A 85 -20.74 -11.37 -48.75
N CYS A 86 -21.31 -12.28 -47.96
CA CYS A 86 -22.14 -13.37 -48.49
C CYS A 86 -23.45 -12.82 -49.08
N PHE A 87 -24.20 -12.02 -48.32
CA PHE A 87 -25.46 -11.39 -48.79
C PHE A 87 -25.25 -10.36 -49.92
N GLY A 88 -24.09 -9.69 -49.96
CA GLY A 88 -23.74 -8.73 -51.01
C GLY A 88 -23.42 -9.40 -52.34
N LYS A 89 -22.97 -10.66 -52.34
CA LYS A 89 -22.79 -11.44 -53.58
C LYS A 89 -24.13 -11.80 -54.22
N ASP A 90 -25.12 -12.14 -53.39
CA ASP A 90 -26.47 -12.47 -53.88
C ASP A 90 -27.17 -11.27 -54.53
N LYS A 91 -26.95 -10.04 -54.02
CA LYS A 91 -27.50 -8.80 -54.59
C LYS A 91 -26.80 -8.35 -55.89
N VAL A 92 -25.51 -8.63 -56.06
CA VAL A 92 -24.75 -8.28 -57.28
C VAL A 92 -25.04 -9.24 -58.42
N GLN A 93 -25.25 -10.54 -58.12
CA GLN A 93 -25.59 -11.53 -59.15
C GLN A 93 -27.05 -11.43 -59.62
N ALA A 94 -27.99 -11.07 -58.74
CA ALA A 94 -29.38 -10.81 -59.14
C ALA A 94 -29.48 -9.63 -60.14
N PHE A 95 -28.67 -8.58 -59.98
CA PHE A 95 -28.67 -7.44 -60.91
C PHE A 95 -28.00 -7.75 -62.26
N SER A 96 -27.03 -8.68 -62.30
CA SER A 96 -26.39 -9.07 -63.56
C SER A 96 -27.23 -10.01 -64.42
N GLU A 97 -28.12 -10.82 -63.83
CA GLU A 97 -29.01 -11.73 -64.57
C GLU A 97 -30.16 -10.95 -65.24
N ASP A 98 -30.75 -9.98 -64.53
CA ASP A 98 -31.88 -9.17 -65.02
C ASP A 98 -31.54 -8.30 -66.25
N THR A 99 -30.25 -8.01 -66.48
CA THR A 99 -29.81 -7.19 -67.63
C THR A 99 -29.53 -8.03 -68.89
N VAL A 100 -29.34 -9.35 -68.73
CA VAL A 100 -29.04 -10.28 -69.83
C VAL A 100 -30.35 -10.82 -70.45
N ASP A 101 -31.37 -11.11 -69.63
CA ASP A 101 -32.67 -11.58 -70.12
C ASP A 101 -33.50 -10.49 -70.82
N SER A 102 -33.24 -9.21 -70.57
CA SER A 102 -33.90 -8.11 -71.30
C SER A 102 -33.35 -7.89 -72.73
N LYS A 103 -32.34 -8.66 -73.16
CA LYS A 103 -31.69 -8.52 -74.47
C LYS A 103 -31.89 -9.72 -75.40
N HIS A 104 -32.68 -10.71 -75.03
CA HIS A 104 -32.98 -11.84 -75.91
C HIS A 104 -34.41 -11.86 -76.46
#